data_AF-T1CW85-F1
#
_entry.id   AF-T1CW85-F1
#
_cell.length_a   1.000
_cell.length_b   1.000
_cell.length_c   1.000
_cell.angle_alpha   90.00
_cell.angle_beta   90.00
_cell.angle_gamma   90.00
#
_symmetry.space_group_name_H-M   'P 1'
#
loop_
_entity.id
_entity.type
_entity.pdbx_description
1 polymer ?
#
loop_
_entity_poly.entity_id
_entity_poly.type
_entity_poly.pdbx_seq_one_letter_code
_entity_poly.pdbx_strand_id
1 'polypeptide(L)'
;MALDALVEPESRGDPMCPLRWTAKSTRTLAKELANQGYQISHVTVAELLHQMGYSLQGNAKENEGIQHPDRDAQFLHLNNQVEVHLAEGQPVISVDTKKKEVVGNLKNAGVQWSEKGSPTRVDVHDFPDPEVGKAVPYGIYDQGANEGFVVVGDDGDTAQFAVSSITRWWDQVGRVAYPEAKRLLITADAGGSNGYRTRLWKIELAKLAKEAGIEITVCHFPPGTSKWNKIEHRLFSAISMNWRGQPLVTHQVVVELIAGTTNNGGLKVRAQLDQGYYPIGIKVTDKELASVPITKHDFHGEWNYTISPTARS
;
A
#
# COMPACT_ATOMS: atom_id res chain seq x y z
N MET A 1 33.72 15.52 -19.43
CA MET A 1 32.96 16.57 -20.15
C MET A 1 32.33 17.53 -19.14
N ALA A 2 31.89 18.74 -19.50
CA ALA A 2 31.27 19.69 -18.56
C ALA A 2 30.05 19.12 -17.80
N LEU A 3 29.30 18.21 -18.42
CA LEU A 3 28.21 17.47 -17.77
C LEU A 3 28.72 16.49 -16.68
N ASP A 4 29.88 15.85 -16.86
CA ASP A 4 30.47 14.96 -15.84
C ASP A 4 30.78 15.72 -14.55
N ALA A 5 31.36 16.93 -14.65
CA ALA A 5 31.70 17.77 -13.51
C ALA A 5 30.48 18.29 -12.74
N LEU A 6 29.29 18.27 -13.35
CA LEU A 6 28.03 18.64 -12.70
C LEU A 6 27.32 17.45 -12.04
N VAL A 7 27.68 16.24 -12.46
CA VAL A 7 27.29 14.97 -11.85
C VAL A 7 28.25 14.61 -10.70
N GLU A 8 29.51 15.10 -10.75
CA GLU A 8 30.55 14.95 -9.70
C GLU A 8 31.06 16.30 -9.16
N PRO A 9 30.49 16.86 -8.08
CA PRO A 9 31.10 18.00 -7.41
C PRO A 9 32.29 17.54 -6.53
N GLU A 10 33.48 17.58 -7.16
CA GLU A 10 34.86 17.63 -6.65
C GLU A 10 35.48 16.44 -5.88
N SER A 11 36.53 15.84 -6.47
CA SER A 11 37.82 15.59 -5.81
C SER A 11 38.92 15.40 -6.86
N ARG A 12 39.93 16.27 -6.82
CA ARG A 12 41.21 16.11 -7.53
C ARG A 12 41.88 14.80 -7.10
N GLY A 13 42.05 13.88 -8.05
CA GLY A 13 43.07 12.82 -8.00
C GLY A 13 42.71 11.55 -7.23
N ASP A 14 41.90 10.67 -7.81
CA ASP A 14 42.02 9.21 -7.63
C ASP A 14 41.32 8.48 -8.79
N PRO A 15 41.98 7.61 -9.58
CA PRO A 15 41.40 6.95 -10.75
C PRO A 15 40.36 5.84 -10.48
N MET A 16 40.01 5.49 -9.23
CA MET A 16 39.21 4.29 -8.93
C MET A 16 38.10 4.48 -7.88
N CYS A 17 37.00 5.18 -8.22
CA CYS A 17 35.77 5.18 -7.41
C CYS A 17 34.52 4.82 -8.26
N PRO A 18 33.73 3.78 -7.92
CA PRO A 18 32.64 3.28 -8.76
C PRO A 18 31.22 3.75 -8.37
N LEU A 19 31.05 4.89 -7.71
CA LEU A 19 29.72 5.36 -7.30
C LEU A 19 29.51 6.84 -7.61
N ARG A 20 28.69 7.09 -8.65
CA ARG A 20 28.41 8.41 -9.24
C ARG A 20 26.97 8.82 -8.91
N TRP A 21 26.75 9.94 -8.21
CA TRP A 21 25.41 10.37 -7.81
C TRP A 21 25.22 11.88 -7.91
N THR A 22 24.10 12.31 -8.50
CA THR A 22 23.61 13.69 -8.40
C THR A 22 22.10 13.68 -8.17
N ALA A 23 21.62 14.48 -7.20
CA ALA A 23 20.19 14.68 -6.94
C ALA A 23 19.56 15.76 -7.85
N LYS A 24 20.30 16.25 -8.86
CA LYS A 24 19.87 17.35 -9.74
C LYS A 24 19.05 16.82 -10.90
N SER A 25 17.91 17.45 -11.17
CA SER A 25 17.08 17.14 -12.35
C SER A 25 17.83 17.49 -13.66
N THR A 26 17.45 16.87 -14.78
CA THR A 26 18.02 17.17 -16.11
C THR A 26 17.83 18.64 -16.52
N ARG A 27 16.77 19.30 -16.03
CA ARG A 27 16.53 20.75 -16.21
C ARG A 27 17.49 21.60 -15.38
N THR A 28 17.79 21.18 -14.16
CA THR A 28 18.78 21.84 -13.30
C THR A 28 20.18 21.73 -13.91
N LEU A 29 20.53 20.54 -14.43
CA LEU A 29 21.80 20.30 -15.12
C LEU A 29 21.92 21.11 -16.41
N ALA A 30 20.86 21.19 -17.22
CA ALA A 30 20.84 22.02 -18.42
C ALA A 30 20.99 23.52 -18.11
N LYS A 31 20.34 24.02 -17.05
CA LYS A 31 20.47 25.41 -16.61
C LYS A 31 21.89 25.74 -16.14
N GLU A 32 22.53 24.82 -15.44
CA GLU A 32 23.90 25.00 -14.97
C GLU A 32 24.91 24.95 -16.13
N LEU A 33 24.70 24.07 -17.11
CA LEU A 33 25.46 24.06 -18.35
C LEU A 33 25.24 25.34 -19.17
N ALA A 34 24.02 25.88 -19.19
CA ALA A 34 23.73 27.17 -19.82
C ALA A 34 24.45 28.33 -19.13
N ASN A 35 24.53 28.32 -17.79
CA ASN A 35 25.30 29.30 -17.02
C ASN A 35 26.82 29.20 -17.29
N GLN A 36 27.31 28.02 -17.71
CA GLN A 36 28.69 27.79 -18.14
C GLN A 36 28.92 28.08 -19.64
N GLY A 37 27.91 28.62 -20.35
CA GLY A 37 28.01 29.02 -21.76
C GLY A 37 27.55 27.98 -22.79
N TYR A 38 27.07 26.81 -22.37
CA TYR A 38 26.59 25.76 -23.28
C TYR A 38 25.10 25.94 -23.60
N GLN A 39 24.75 26.07 -24.88
CA GLN A 39 23.36 26.08 -25.34
C GLN A 39 22.82 24.65 -25.44
N ILE A 40 22.37 24.08 -24.31
CA ILE A 40 21.90 22.69 -24.25
C ILE A 40 20.51 22.58 -23.62
N SER A 41 19.67 21.73 -24.20
CA SER A 41 18.33 21.45 -23.68
C SER A 41 18.37 20.33 -22.64
N HIS A 42 17.38 20.31 -21.74
CA HIS A 42 17.21 19.20 -20.79
C HIS A 42 16.98 17.84 -21.46
N VAL A 43 16.47 17.81 -22.70
CA VAL A 43 16.30 16.59 -23.50
C VAL A 43 17.66 16.07 -23.94
N THR A 44 18.51 16.94 -24.46
CA THR A 44 19.90 16.61 -24.84
C THR A 44 20.73 16.19 -23.63
N VAL A 45 20.52 16.81 -22.46
CA VAL A 45 21.13 16.35 -21.20
C VAL A 45 20.65 14.94 -20.83
N ALA A 46 19.37 14.62 -21.00
CA ALA A 46 18.84 13.28 -20.72
C ALA A 46 19.38 12.22 -21.69
N GLU A 47 19.54 12.57 -22.98
CA GLU A 47 20.14 11.70 -23.99
C GLU A 47 21.61 11.42 -23.68
N LEU A 48 22.38 12.46 -23.34
CA LEU A 48 23.78 12.32 -22.94
C LEU A 48 23.93 11.48 -21.68
N LEU A 49 23.08 11.69 -20.67
CA LEU A 49 23.07 10.86 -19.46
C LEU A 49 22.79 9.38 -19.78
N HIS A 50 21.84 9.08 -20.67
CA HIS A 50 21.60 7.69 -21.12
C HIS A 50 22.78 7.11 -21.90
N GLN A 51 23.40 7.87 -22.80
CA GLN A 51 24.61 7.44 -23.53
C GLN A 51 25.79 7.17 -22.59
N MET A 52 25.86 7.90 -21.47
CA MET A 52 26.88 7.73 -20.44
C MET A 52 26.52 6.64 -19.41
N GLY A 53 25.43 5.89 -19.63
CA GLY A 53 25.01 4.76 -18.79
C GLY A 53 24.19 5.14 -17.55
N TYR A 54 23.77 6.40 -17.41
CA TYR A 54 22.89 6.84 -16.33
C TYR A 54 21.42 6.64 -16.70
N SER A 55 20.62 6.29 -15.71
CA SER A 55 19.16 6.22 -15.81
C SER A 55 18.51 6.77 -14.55
N LEU A 56 17.24 7.15 -14.63
CA LEU A 56 16.48 7.55 -13.46
C LEU A 56 16.25 6.31 -12.57
N GLN A 57 17.00 6.23 -11.50
CA GLN A 57 16.86 5.17 -10.50
C GLN A 57 16.07 5.72 -9.31
N GLY A 58 14.91 5.12 -9.02
CA GLY A 58 14.24 5.30 -7.74
C GLY A 58 14.88 4.39 -6.69
N ASN A 59 14.66 4.68 -5.40
CA ASN A 59 15.08 3.76 -4.35
C ASN A 59 14.32 2.43 -4.51
N ALA A 60 15.04 1.37 -4.88
CA ALA A 60 14.51 0.01 -4.91
C ALA A 60 14.69 -0.64 -3.53
N LYS A 61 13.60 -1.13 -2.93
CA LYS A 61 13.65 -1.93 -1.69
C LYS A 61 14.12 -3.36 -2.04
N GLU A 62 15.39 -3.51 -2.43
CA GLU A 62 15.98 -4.79 -2.83
C GLU A 62 16.68 -5.53 -1.69
N ASN A 63 16.99 -4.83 -0.60
CA ASN A 63 17.45 -5.45 0.64
C ASN A 63 16.25 -6.07 1.37
N GLU A 64 15.68 -7.13 0.82
CA GLU A 64 14.89 -8.09 1.60
C GLU A 64 15.82 -8.65 2.69
N GLY A 65 15.33 -8.78 3.93
CA GLY A 65 16.08 -9.47 4.98
C GLY A 65 16.37 -10.93 4.60
N ILE A 66 16.93 -11.70 5.53
CA ILE A 66 17.25 -13.13 5.34
C ILE A 66 16.13 -13.82 4.54
N GLN A 67 16.43 -14.27 3.31
CA GLN A 67 15.48 -14.98 2.46
C GLN A 67 14.95 -16.17 3.25
N HIS A 68 13.64 -16.17 3.55
CA HIS A 68 13.03 -17.29 4.23
C HIS A 68 13.12 -18.52 3.30
N PRO A 69 13.63 -19.68 3.78
CA PRO A 69 13.84 -20.85 2.94
C PRO A 69 12.55 -21.32 2.24
N ASP A 70 11.40 -21.14 2.92
CA ASP A 70 10.09 -21.54 2.39
C ASP A 70 9.34 -20.43 1.65
N ARG A 71 9.99 -19.31 1.31
CA ARG A 71 9.33 -18.16 0.66
C ARG A 71 8.55 -18.58 -0.59
N ASP A 72 9.21 -19.31 -1.48
CA ASP A 72 8.61 -19.71 -2.76
C ASP A 72 7.48 -20.74 -2.56
N ALA A 73 7.63 -21.64 -1.58
CA ALA A 73 6.58 -22.58 -1.20
C ALA A 73 5.36 -21.87 -0.62
N GLN A 74 5.55 -20.80 0.16
CA GLN A 74 4.45 -19.96 0.66
C GLN A 74 3.75 -19.20 -0.47
N PHE A 75 4.48 -18.70 -1.46
CA PHE A 75 3.85 -18.10 -2.66
C PHE A 75 3.02 -19.11 -3.45
N LEU A 76 3.52 -20.33 -3.63
CA LEU A 76 2.78 -21.40 -4.30
C LEU A 76 1.52 -21.77 -3.52
N HIS A 77 1.61 -21.90 -2.19
CA HIS A 77 0.45 -22.16 -1.33
C HIS A 77 -0.60 -21.06 -1.46
N LEU A 78 -0.19 -19.79 -1.35
CA LEU A 78 -1.05 -18.63 -1.55
C LEU A 78 -1.74 -18.64 -2.91
N ASN A 79 -0.98 -18.88 -3.99
CA ASN A 79 -1.53 -18.90 -5.34
C ASN A 79 -2.56 -20.02 -5.51
N ASN A 80 -2.28 -21.22 -5.00
CA ASN A 80 -3.23 -22.33 -5.04
C ASN A 80 -4.53 -22.01 -4.28
N GLN A 81 -4.44 -21.39 -3.09
CA GLN A 81 -5.63 -20.95 -2.35
C GLN A 81 -6.44 -19.94 -3.17
N VAL A 82 -5.78 -18.96 -3.79
CA VAL A 82 -6.42 -17.96 -4.64
C VAL A 82 -7.12 -18.61 -5.84
N GLU A 83 -6.44 -19.50 -6.56
CA GLU A 83 -7.00 -20.20 -7.73
C GLU A 83 -8.24 -21.03 -7.36
N VAL A 84 -8.18 -21.80 -6.27
CA VAL A 84 -9.32 -22.60 -5.79
C VAL A 84 -10.52 -21.71 -5.43
N HIS A 85 -10.30 -20.63 -4.66
CA HIS A 85 -11.41 -19.75 -4.26
C HIS A 85 -12.04 -19.07 -5.47
N LEU A 86 -11.22 -18.53 -6.39
CA LEU A 86 -11.74 -17.88 -7.60
C LEU A 86 -12.48 -18.87 -8.52
N ALA A 87 -11.97 -20.09 -8.70
CA ALA A 87 -12.62 -21.11 -9.50
C ALA A 87 -13.99 -21.52 -8.94
N GLU A 88 -14.17 -21.47 -7.62
CA GLU A 88 -15.44 -21.73 -6.94
C GLU A 88 -16.34 -20.48 -6.79
N GLY A 89 -15.96 -19.36 -7.40
CA GLY A 89 -16.71 -18.10 -7.32
C GLY A 89 -16.74 -17.49 -5.90
N GLN A 90 -15.78 -17.87 -5.05
CA GLN A 90 -15.64 -17.33 -3.70
C GLN A 90 -14.79 -16.04 -3.74
N PRO A 91 -15.11 -15.04 -2.90
CA PRO A 91 -14.36 -13.80 -2.84
C PRO A 91 -12.91 -14.01 -2.39
N VAL A 92 -11.99 -13.31 -3.07
CA VAL A 92 -10.58 -13.24 -2.71
C VAL A 92 -10.17 -11.77 -2.58
N ILE A 93 -9.81 -11.36 -1.37
CA ILE A 93 -9.35 -10.01 -1.10
C ILE A 93 -7.89 -9.98 -0.69
N SER A 94 -7.19 -8.96 -1.17
CA SER A 94 -5.85 -8.58 -0.75
C SER A 94 -5.97 -7.32 0.09
N VAL A 95 -5.45 -7.34 1.32
CA VAL A 95 -5.64 -6.27 2.30
C VAL A 95 -4.30 -5.77 2.82
N ASP A 96 -4.22 -4.47 3.05
CA ASP A 96 -3.07 -3.83 3.68
C ASP A 96 -3.41 -2.39 4.10
N THR A 97 -2.59 -1.82 4.98
CA THR A 97 -2.66 -0.41 5.35
C THR A 97 -1.69 0.40 4.51
N LYS A 98 -2.21 1.38 3.75
CA LYS A 98 -1.35 2.35 3.08
C LYS A 98 -0.62 3.18 4.12
N LYS A 99 0.63 3.55 3.82
CA LYS A 99 1.40 4.51 4.64
C LYS A 99 0.51 5.68 5.08
N LYS A 100 0.57 6.01 6.37
CA LYS A 100 -0.15 7.16 6.94
C LYS A 100 0.25 8.43 6.22
N GLU A 101 -0.74 9.14 5.70
CA GLU A 101 -0.54 10.42 5.02
C GLU A 101 -0.82 11.57 6.00
N VAL A 102 0.00 12.61 5.94
CA VAL A 102 -0.23 13.83 6.71
C VAL A 102 -1.29 14.64 5.98
N VAL A 103 -2.40 14.94 6.67
CA VAL A 103 -3.46 15.78 6.11
C VAL A 103 -3.09 17.24 6.35
N GLY A 104 -3.22 18.07 5.32
CA GLY A 104 -2.87 19.48 5.33
C GLY A 104 -2.52 19.99 3.93
N ASN A 105 -2.37 21.31 3.80
CA ASN A 105 -1.94 21.96 2.56
C ASN A 105 -0.42 21.83 2.36
N LEU A 106 0.07 20.59 2.39
CA LEU A 106 1.50 20.27 2.35
C LEU A 106 1.96 19.89 0.95
N LYS A 107 3.26 20.03 0.72
CA LYS A 107 3.88 19.62 -0.54
C LYS A 107 3.84 18.11 -0.69
N ASN A 108 2.97 17.63 -1.56
CA ASN A 108 2.98 16.24 -2.01
C ASN A 108 3.95 16.06 -3.20
N ALA A 109 4.75 15.01 -3.20
CA ALA A 109 5.69 14.76 -4.27
C ALA A 109 4.94 14.41 -5.59
N GLY A 110 5.28 15.10 -6.67
CA GLY A 110 4.64 14.92 -7.98
C GLY A 110 4.50 16.24 -8.71
N VAL A 111 4.09 16.17 -9.98
CA VAL A 111 3.83 17.35 -10.82
C VAL A 111 2.54 17.10 -11.56
N GLN A 112 1.64 18.08 -11.57
CA GLN A 112 0.41 18.04 -12.35
C GLN A 112 0.37 19.19 -13.35
N TRP A 113 -0.38 18.99 -14.42
CA TRP A 113 -0.67 20.05 -15.38
C TRP A 113 -1.73 20.99 -14.77
N SER A 114 -1.41 22.28 -14.67
CA SER A 114 -2.33 23.34 -14.28
C SER A 114 -2.28 24.48 -15.29
N GLU A 115 -3.26 25.38 -15.24
CA GLU A 115 -3.22 26.59 -16.06
C GLU A 115 -1.94 27.38 -15.81
N LYS A 116 -1.41 28.00 -16.87
CA LYS A 116 -0.14 28.71 -16.79
C LYS A 116 -0.26 29.88 -15.81
N GLY A 117 0.51 29.85 -14.73
CA GLY A 117 0.55 30.90 -13.70
C GLY A 117 -0.31 30.63 -12.46
N SER A 118 -0.99 29.48 -12.38
CA SER A 118 -1.76 29.05 -11.21
C SER A 118 -1.18 27.78 -10.58
N PRO A 119 0.06 27.82 -10.03
CA PRO A 119 0.54 26.71 -9.22
C PRO A 119 -0.29 26.59 -7.95
N THR A 120 -0.65 25.36 -7.56
CA THR A 120 -1.23 25.10 -6.25
C THR A 120 -0.25 25.56 -5.17
N ARG A 121 -0.66 26.53 -4.35
CA ARG A 121 0.18 27.09 -3.30
C ARG A 121 0.01 26.23 -2.05
N VAL A 122 1.11 25.60 -1.65
CA VAL A 122 1.20 24.79 -0.42
C VAL A 122 1.95 25.58 0.66
N ASP A 123 1.71 25.23 1.91
CA ASP A 123 2.32 25.91 3.05
C ASP A 123 3.83 25.67 3.10
N VAL A 124 4.57 26.67 3.58
CA VAL A 124 6.04 26.64 3.66
C VAL A 124 6.53 25.75 4.82
N HIS A 125 5.64 25.45 5.77
CA HIS A 125 5.93 24.69 6.97
C HIS A 125 5.26 23.33 6.92
N ASP A 126 6.06 22.25 6.91
CA ASP A 126 5.60 20.85 6.88
C ASP A 126 5.05 20.35 8.23
N PHE A 127 4.62 21.25 9.13
CA PHE A 127 4.08 20.84 10.42
C PHE A 127 2.60 20.45 10.26
N PRO A 128 2.22 19.21 10.60
CA PRO A 128 0.82 18.79 10.59
C PRO A 128 -0.01 19.75 11.44
N ASP A 129 -1.13 20.22 10.90
CA ASP A 129 -2.11 20.92 11.72
C ASP A 129 -2.60 19.94 12.80
N PRO A 130 -2.41 20.24 14.11
CA PRO A 130 -2.84 19.37 15.19
C PRO A 130 -4.35 19.07 15.15
N GLU A 131 -5.17 19.95 14.56
CA GLU A 131 -6.62 19.79 14.47
C GLU A 131 -7.07 18.90 13.29
N VAL A 132 -6.25 18.74 12.24
CA VAL A 132 -6.62 17.98 11.03
C VAL A 132 -6.09 16.54 11.07
N GLY A 133 -5.05 16.25 11.86
CA GLY A 133 -4.62 14.88 12.14
C GLY A 133 -3.96 14.14 10.96
N LYS A 134 -4.01 12.80 10.99
CA LYS A 134 -3.44 11.92 9.96
C LYS A 134 -4.56 11.16 9.27
N ALA A 135 -4.36 10.82 8.00
CA ALA A 135 -5.20 9.88 7.29
C ALA A 135 -4.53 8.50 7.32
N VAL A 136 -5.30 7.49 7.71
CA VAL A 136 -4.88 6.08 7.70
C VAL A 136 -5.74 5.32 6.70
N PRO A 137 -5.33 5.21 5.42
CA PRO A 137 -6.09 4.48 4.42
C PRO A 137 -5.85 2.97 4.59
N TYR A 138 -6.88 2.23 5.00
CA TYR A 138 -6.90 0.77 4.97
C TYR A 138 -7.56 0.30 3.67
N GLY A 139 -6.83 -0.47 2.87
CA GLY A 139 -7.30 -0.90 1.56
C GLY A 139 -7.71 -2.37 1.53
N ILE A 140 -8.74 -2.63 0.73
CA ILE A 140 -9.23 -3.95 0.36
C ILE A 140 -9.27 -3.98 -1.16
N TYR A 141 -8.50 -4.88 -1.77
CA TYR A 141 -8.50 -5.11 -3.21
C TYR A 141 -9.14 -6.47 -3.51
N ASP A 142 -10.31 -6.44 -4.12
CA ASP A 142 -10.98 -7.63 -4.62
C ASP A 142 -10.31 -8.11 -5.92
N GLN A 143 -9.69 -9.28 -5.84
CA GLN A 143 -8.93 -9.83 -6.97
C GLN A 143 -9.82 -10.36 -8.09
N GLY A 144 -11.02 -10.85 -7.77
CA GLY A 144 -11.95 -11.40 -8.74
C GLY A 144 -12.68 -10.30 -9.52
N ALA A 145 -13.12 -9.26 -8.80
CA ALA A 145 -13.83 -8.12 -9.39
C ALA A 145 -12.90 -7.04 -9.98
N ASN A 146 -11.62 -7.03 -9.61
CA ASN A 146 -10.69 -5.92 -9.90
C ASN A 146 -11.24 -4.57 -9.40
N GLU A 147 -11.76 -4.59 -8.16
CA GLU A 147 -12.31 -3.42 -7.48
C GLU A 147 -11.57 -3.15 -6.17
N GLY A 148 -11.33 -1.88 -5.87
CA GLY A 148 -10.76 -1.40 -4.63
C GLY A 148 -11.82 -0.82 -3.70
N PHE A 149 -11.65 -1.05 -2.41
CA PHE A 149 -12.42 -0.40 -1.35
C PHE A 149 -11.46 0.10 -0.29
N VAL A 150 -11.52 1.39 0.03
CA VAL A 150 -10.59 2.02 0.97
C VAL A 150 -11.36 2.73 2.06
N VAL A 151 -11.02 2.42 3.30
CA VAL A 151 -11.53 3.12 4.48
C VAL A 151 -10.44 4.03 4.99
N VAL A 152 -10.73 5.31 5.14
CA VAL A 152 -9.79 6.30 5.66
C VAL A 152 -10.14 6.56 7.11
N GLY A 153 -9.26 6.16 8.03
CA GLY A 153 -9.39 6.44 9.47
C GLY A 153 -8.56 7.65 9.92
N ASP A 154 -8.82 8.12 11.13
CA ASP A 154 -8.16 9.28 11.75
C ASP A 154 -7.28 8.93 12.99
N ASP A 155 -7.54 7.81 13.67
CA ASP A 155 -7.01 7.56 15.03
C ASP A 155 -6.00 6.39 15.19
N GLY A 156 -5.72 5.62 14.14
CA GLY A 156 -4.65 4.61 14.18
C GLY A 156 -4.84 3.45 13.22
N ASP A 157 -3.79 2.64 13.07
CA ASP A 157 -3.88 1.38 12.34
C ASP A 157 -3.95 0.23 13.36
N THR A 158 -5.16 -0.13 13.77
CA THR A 158 -5.42 -1.19 14.75
C THR A 158 -6.08 -2.39 14.08
N ALA A 159 -5.97 -3.57 14.71
CA ALA A 159 -6.63 -4.77 14.19
C ALA A 159 -8.16 -4.62 14.12
N GLN A 160 -8.75 -3.87 15.05
CA GLN A 160 -10.18 -3.55 15.01
C GLN A 160 -10.54 -2.67 13.83
N PHE A 161 -9.74 -1.63 13.56
CA PHE A 161 -9.94 -0.78 12.38
C PHE A 161 -9.80 -1.58 11.07
N ALA A 162 -8.79 -2.44 10.98
CA ALA A 162 -8.56 -3.30 9.83
C ALA A 162 -9.76 -4.24 9.57
N VAL A 163 -10.25 -4.95 10.59
CA VAL A 163 -11.41 -5.84 10.41
C VAL A 163 -12.70 -5.06 10.19
N SER A 164 -12.92 -3.94 10.89
CA SER A 164 -14.06 -3.04 10.62
C SER A 164 -14.10 -2.58 9.16
N SER A 165 -12.93 -2.28 8.57
CA SER A 165 -12.81 -1.93 7.16
C SER A 165 -13.22 -3.07 6.24
N ILE A 166 -12.85 -4.32 6.58
CA ILE A 166 -13.25 -5.53 5.84
C ILE A 166 -14.76 -5.79 6.01
N THR A 167 -15.31 -5.62 7.22
CA THR A 167 -16.75 -5.72 7.48
C THR A 167 -17.54 -4.72 6.63
N ARG A 168 -17.10 -3.46 6.57
CA ARG A 168 -17.73 -2.44 5.73
C ARG A 168 -17.69 -2.80 4.24
N TRP A 169 -16.56 -3.30 3.75
CA TRP A 169 -16.47 -3.81 2.38
C TRP A 169 -17.43 -4.98 2.16
N TRP A 170 -17.50 -5.94 3.09
CA TRP A 170 -18.40 -7.08 3.01
C TRP A 170 -19.86 -6.65 2.91
N ASP A 171 -20.31 -5.78 3.82
CA ASP A 171 -21.71 -5.35 3.89
C ASP A 171 -22.14 -4.53 2.67
N GLN A 172 -21.27 -3.68 2.14
CA GLN A 172 -21.61 -2.75 1.05
C GLN A 172 -21.34 -3.32 -0.34
N VAL A 173 -20.38 -4.24 -0.47
CA VAL A 173 -19.87 -4.73 -1.76
C VAL A 173 -19.85 -6.25 -1.78
N GLY A 174 -19.09 -6.88 -0.87
CA GLY A 174 -18.80 -8.31 -0.91
C GLY A 174 -20.06 -9.18 -0.91
N ARG A 175 -20.98 -8.97 0.02
CA ARG A 175 -22.21 -9.77 0.14
C ARG A 175 -23.13 -9.64 -1.07
N VAL A 176 -23.14 -8.48 -1.72
CA VAL A 176 -23.97 -8.24 -2.92
C VAL A 176 -23.30 -8.83 -4.17
N ALA A 177 -21.97 -8.70 -4.29
CA ALA A 177 -21.20 -9.23 -5.41
C ALA A 177 -21.09 -10.77 -5.37
N TYR A 178 -21.10 -11.36 -4.17
CA TYR A 178 -20.96 -12.80 -3.95
C TYR A 178 -22.11 -13.34 -3.07
N PRO A 179 -23.34 -13.42 -3.58
CA PRO A 179 -24.51 -13.82 -2.79
C PRO A 179 -24.47 -15.26 -2.29
N GLU A 180 -23.75 -16.15 -2.99
CA GLU A 180 -23.59 -17.57 -2.65
C GLU A 180 -22.26 -17.86 -1.94
N ALA A 181 -21.54 -16.83 -1.51
CA ALA A 181 -20.27 -17.00 -0.82
C ALA A 181 -20.47 -17.73 0.51
N LYS A 182 -19.67 -18.79 0.68
CA LYS A 182 -19.55 -19.56 1.93
C LYS A 182 -18.17 -19.38 2.55
N ARG A 183 -17.20 -18.93 1.75
CA ARG A 183 -15.80 -18.77 2.12
C ARG A 183 -15.26 -17.44 1.59
N LEU A 184 -14.40 -16.81 2.38
CA LEU A 184 -13.63 -15.62 2.00
C LEU A 184 -12.15 -15.93 2.19
N LEU A 185 -11.34 -15.67 1.16
CA LEU A 185 -9.89 -15.70 1.27
C LEU A 185 -9.34 -14.28 1.45
N ILE A 186 -8.51 -14.09 2.47
CA ILE A 186 -7.79 -12.85 2.75
C ILE A 186 -6.29 -13.10 2.60
N THR A 187 -5.65 -12.41 1.65
CA THR A 187 -4.19 -12.36 1.56
C THR A 187 -3.68 -11.09 2.21
N ALA A 188 -2.79 -11.22 3.20
CA ALA A 188 -2.33 -10.09 4.01
C ALA A 188 -0.82 -10.14 4.27
N ASP A 189 -0.23 -9.01 4.60
CA ASP A 189 1.15 -8.96 5.05
C ASP A 189 1.32 -9.59 6.45
N ALA A 190 2.56 -9.90 6.82
CA ALA A 190 2.88 -10.50 8.12
C ALA A 190 3.03 -9.49 9.27
N GLY A 191 2.88 -8.17 9.01
CA GLY A 191 3.13 -7.09 9.97
C GLY A 191 1.89 -6.24 10.28
N GLY A 192 2.02 -5.26 11.17
CA GLY A 192 0.97 -4.26 11.41
C GLY A 192 -0.31 -4.80 12.07
N SER A 193 -1.42 -4.13 11.79
CA SER A 193 -2.76 -4.42 12.34
C SER A 193 -3.31 -5.78 11.93
N ASN A 194 -2.96 -6.24 10.74
CA ASN A 194 -3.35 -7.52 10.15
C ASN A 194 -2.26 -8.59 10.29
N GLY A 195 -1.22 -8.38 11.10
CA GLY A 195 -0.13 -9.34 11.23
C GLY A 195 -0.55 -10.68 11.86
N TYR A 196 0.09 -11.77 11.42
CA TYR A 196 -0.24 -13.15 11.83
C TYR A 196 -0.11 -13.44 13.34
N ARG A 197 0.71 -12.65 14.06
CA ARG A 197 0.90 -12.72 15.51
C ARG A 197 -0.16 -11.91 16.29
N THR A 198 -0.92 -11.06 15.61
CA THR A 198 -1.87 -10.17 16.24
C THR A 198 -3.09 -10.96 16.70
N ARG A 199 -3.26 -11.08 18.02
CA ARG A 199 -4.37 -11.85 18.62
C ARG A 199 -5.71 -11.19 18.36
N LEU A 200 -5.76 -9.87 18.47
CA LEU A 200 -6.97 -9.08 18.25
C LEU A 200 -7.50 -9.24 16.82
N TRP A 201 -6.60 -9.33 15.83
CA TRP A 201 -6.96 -9.62 14.44
C TRP A 201 -7.79 -10.90 14.31
N LYS A 202 -7.37 -11.99 14.97
CA LYS A 202 -8.09 -13.27 14.96
C LYS A 202 -9.43 -13.19 15.68
N ILE A 203 -9.51 -12.44 16.78
CA ILE A 203 -10.76 -12.22 17.53
C ILE A 203 -11.77 -11.46 16.67
N GLU A 204 -11.36 -10.35 16.08
CA GLU A 204 -12.26 -9.52 15.28
C GLU A 204 -12.68 -10.25 13.99
N LEU A 205 -11.78 -10.98 13.33
CA LEU A 205 -12.15 -11.83 12.19
C LEU A 205 -13.15 -12.93 12.57
N ALA A 206 -13.08 -13.47 13.78
CA ALA A 206 -14.08 -14.44 14.25
C ALA A 206 -15.46 -13.83 14.47
N LYS A 207 -15.52 -12.57 14.91
CA LYS A 207 -16.80 -11.83 14.98
C LYS A 207 -17.36 -11.64 13.57
N LEU A 208 -16.53 -11.17 12.64
CA LEU A 208 -16.94 -11.01 11.23
C LEU A 208 -17.41 -12.35 10.64
N ALA A 209 -16.64 -13.43 10.78
CA ALA A 209 -17.02 -14.76 10.28
C ALA A 209 -18.39 -15.19 10.83
N LYS A 210 -18.61 -15.01 12.14
CA LYS A 210 -19.88 -15.34 12.79
C LYS A 210 -21.05 -14.50 12.30
N GLU A 211 -20.86 -13.18 12.17
CA GLU A 211 -21.91 -12.24 11.74
C GLU A 211 -22.26 -12.43 10.26
N ALA A 212 -21.26 -12.62 9.41
CA ALA A 212 -21.43 -12.87 7.98
C ALA A 212 -21.89 -14.30 7.67
N GLY A 213 -21.69 -15.25 8.58
CA GLY A 213 -22.04 -16.66 8.39
C GLY A 213 -21.14 -17.39 7.39
N ILE A 214 -19.90 -16.92 7.20
CA ILE A 214 -18.93 -17.47 6.23
C ILE A 214 -17.64 -17.92 6.92
N GLU A 215 -16.94 -18.86 6.29
CA GLU A 215 -15.58 -19.21 6.70
C GLU A 215 -14.59 -18.16 6.17
N ILE A 216 -13.63 -17.74 6.99
CA ILE A 216 -12.59 -16.80 6.58
C ILE A 216 -11.24 -17.50 6.63
N THR A 217 -10.64 -17.69 5.47
CA THR A 217 -9.26 -18.17 5.36
C THR A 217 -8.32 -16.98 5.23
N VAL A 218 -7.26 -16.96 6.02
CA VAL A 218 -6.20 -15.95 5.94
C VAL A 218 -4.90 -16.64 5.58
N CYS A 219 -4.21 -16.09 4.58
CA CYS A 219 -2.87 -16.51 4.18
C CYS A 219 -1.95 -15.29 4.21
N HIS A 220 -0.91 -15.35 5.05
CA HIS A 220 0.06 -14.27 5.17
C HIS A 220 1.22 -14.42 4.20
N PHE A 221 1.64 -13.31 3.60
CA PHE A 221 2.92 -13.25 2.89
C PHE A 221 4.09 -13.36 3.88
N PRO A 222 5.24 -13.95 3.48
CA PRO A 222 6.42 -13.98 4.33
C PRO A 222 6.85 -12.58 4.81
N PRO A 223 7.49 -12.45 5.98
CA PRO A 223 8.03 -11.16 6.41
C PRO A 223 8.99 -10.55 5.36
N GLY A 224 8.85 -9.25 5.10
CA GLY A 224 9.70 -8.54 4.13
C GLY A 224 9.26 -8.66 2.67
N THR A 225 8.14 -9.33 2.38
CA THR A 225 7.65 -9.52 1.01
C THR A 225 6.41 -8.68 0.69
N SER A 226 6.20 -7.54 1.36
CA SER A 226 5.00 -6.68 1.18
C SER A 226 4.76 -6.27 -0.27
N LYS A 227 5.83 -6.05 -1.05
CA LYS A 227 5.73 -5.74 -2.48
C LYS A 227 4.95 -6.80 -3.27
N TRP A 228 4.96 -8.05 -2.84
CA TRP A 228 4.28 -9.12 -3.56
C TRP A 228 2.79 -9.23 -3.24
N ASN A 229 2.31 -8.47 -2.25
CA ASN A 229 0.90 -8.36 -1.95
C ASN A 229 0.20 -7.58 -3.08
N LYS A 230 -0.84 -8.17 -3.68
CA LYS A 230 -1.43 -7.63 -4.92
C LYS A 230 -1.99 -6.22 -4.75
N ILE A 231 -2.49 -5.88 -3.57
CA ILE A 231 -3.00 -4.54 -3.24
C ILE A 231 -1.96 -3.44 -3.48
N GLU A 232 -0.67 -3.70 -3.23
CA GLU A 232 0.39 -2.70 -3.40
C GLU A 232 0.49 -2.26 -4.87
N HIS A 233 0.49 -3.23 -5.78
CA HIS A 233 0.63 -2.97 -7.20
C HIS A 233 -0.69 -2.63 -7.90
N ARG A 234 -1.80 -3.20 -7.46
CA ARG A 234 -3.10 -3.05 -8.14
C ARG A 234 -3.88 -1.84 -7.63
N LEU A 235 -3.85 -1.57 -6.33
CA LEU A 235 -4.63 -0.50 -5.72
C LEU A 235 -3.75 0.68 -5.30
N PHE A 236 -2.76 0.45 -4.43
CA PHE A 236 -1.98 1.54 -3.84
C PHE A 236 -1.07 2.25 -4.84
N SER A 237 -0.50 1.55 -5.80
CA SER A 237 0.23 2.17 -6.92
C SER A 237 -0.66 3.10 -7.73
N ALA A 238 -1.90 2.69 -8.02
CA ALA A 238 -2.87 3.50 -8.75
C ALA A 238 -3.29 4.74 -7.96
N ILE A 239 -3.58 4.59 -6.67
CA ILE A 239 -3.90 5.71 -5.78
C ILE A 239 -2.72 6.69 -5.71
N SER A 240 -1.51 6.16 -5.54
CA SER A 240 -0.28 6.96 -5.55
C SER A 240 -0.05 7.65 -6.89
N MET A 241 -0.50 7.10 -8.03
CA MET A 241 -0.49 7.78 -9.33
C MET A 241 -1.51 8.91 -9.37
N ASN A 242 -2.71 8.69 -8.85
CA ASN A 242 -3.83 9.61 -9.01
C ASN A 242 -3.62 10.94 -8.27
N TRP A 243 -3.23 10.89 -6.99
CA TRP A 243 -3.12 12.10 -6.17
C TRP A 243 -1.71 12.73 -6.13
N ARG A 244 -0.81 12.27 -7.00
CA ARG A 244 0.58 12.74 -7.06
C ARG A 244 0.60 14.25 -7.31
N GLY A 245 1.24 15.02 -6.44
CA GLY A 245 1.31 16.49 -6.55
C GLY A 245 0.06 17.25 -6.11
N GLN A 246 -0.96 16.59 -5.58
CA GLN A 246 -2.14 17.24 -4.97
C GLN A 246 -1.95 17.32 -3.44
N PRO A 247 -2.20 18.48 -2.82
CA PRO A 247 -2.21 18.60 -1.37
C PRO A 247 -3.43 17.85 -0.80
N LEU A 248 -3.21 17.10 0.27
CA LEU A 248 -4.24 16.32 0.94
C LEU A 248 -4.87 17.19 2.04
N VAL A 249 -5.57 18.26 1.64
CA VAL A 249 -5.98 19.34 2.56
C VAL A 249 -6.97 18.92 3.64
N THR A 250 -7.83 17.94 3.38
CA THR A 250 -8.82 17.40 4.33
C THR A 250 -9.00 15.89 4.12
N HIS A 251 -9.55 15.18 5.10
CA HIS A 251 -9.95 13.77 4.91
C HIS A 251 -10.92 13.58 3.76
N GLN A 252 -11.82 14.55 3.51
CA GLN A 252 -12.73 14.49 2.38
C GLN A 252 -11.97 14.53 1.05
N VAL A 253 -10.96 15.38 0.90
CA VAL A 253 -10.12 15.42 -0.30
C VAL A 253 -9.34 14.11 -0.46
N VAL A 254 -8.84 13.52 0.63
CA VAL A 254 -8.21 12.19 0.60
C VAL A 254 -9.19 11.13 0.06
N VAL A 255 -10.41 11.09 0.59
CA VAL A 255 -11.47 10.16 0.15
C VAL A 255 -11.83 10.37 -1.32
N GLU A 256 -12.05 11.61 -1.75
CA GLU A 256 -12.41 11.95 -3.14
C GLU A 256 -11.29 11.58 -4.12
N LEU A 257 -10.03 11.86 -3.78
CA LEU A 257 -8.87 11.48 -4.59
C LEU A 257 -8.70 9.96 -4.67
N ILE A 258 -8.98 9.22 -3.60
CA ILE A 258 -8.93 7.76 -3.65
C ILE A 258 -10.08 7.23 -4.52
N ALA A 259 -11.30 7.70 -4.30
CA ALA A 259 -12.48 7.27 -5.06
C ALA A 259 -12.37 7.60 -6.56
N GLY A 260 -11.69 8.69 -6.92
CA GLY A 260 -11.40 9.05 -8.31
C GLY A 260 -10.32 8.20 -8.99
N THR A 261 -9.70 7.26 -8.28
CA THR A 261 -8.62 6.43 -8.84
C THR A 261 -9.17 5.42 -9.85
N THR A 262 -8.63 5.45 -11.06
CA THR A 262 -8.86 4.44 -12.10
C THR A 262 -7.56 4.11 -12.83
N ASN A 263 -7.56 3.03 -13.62
CA ASN A 263 -6.42 2.68 -14.48
C ASN A 263 -6.92 2.10 -15.82
N ASN A 264 -6.00 1.95 -16.78
CA ASN A 264 -6.32 1.36 -18.10
C ASN A 264 -6.82 -0.09 -18.01
N GLY A 265 -6.64 -0.76 -16.86
CA GLY A 265 -7.15 -2.09 -16.57
C GLY A 265 -8.57 -2.10 -15.98
N GLY A 266 -9.27 -0.95 -15.94
CA GLY A 266 -10.66 -0.87 -15.48
C GLY A 266 -10.84 -0.90 -13.97
N LEU A 267 -9.78 -0.65 -13.18
CA LEU A 267 -9.90 -0.56 -11.72
C LEU A 267 -10.93 0.52 -11.35
N LYS A 268 -11.85 0.13 -10.45
CA LYS A 268 -12.77 1.05 -9.77
C LYS A 268 -12.44 1.07 -8.30
N VAL A 269 -12.43 2.25 -7.69
CA VAL A 269 -12.14 2.39 -6.27
C VAL A 269 -13.30 3.09 -5.58
N ARG A 270 -13.81 2.49 -4.50
CA ARG A 270 -14.69 3.17 -3.55
C ARG A 270 -13.87 3.60 -2.36
N ALA A 271 -14.13 4.79 -1.84
CA ALA A 271 -13.48 5.29 -0.64
C ALA A 271 -14.51 5.89 0.30
N GLN A 272 -14.28 5.75 1.60
CA GLN A 272 -15.12 6.38 2.62
C GLN A 272 -14.30 6.73 3.86
N LEU A 273 -14.77 7.74 4.59
CA LEU A 273 -14.23 8.13 5.89
C LEU A 273 -14.82 7.26 6.99
N ASP A 274 -13.99 6.87 7.95
CA ASP A 274 -14.43 6.26 9.21
C ASP A 274 -13.89 7.10 10.38
N GLN A 275 -14.82 7.67 11.15
CA GLN A 275 -14.52 8.45 12.37
C GLN A 275 -14.83 7.65 13.63
N GLY A 276 -14.93 6.32 13.50
CA GLY A 276 -15.05 5.41 14.63
C GLY A 276 -13.79 5.44 15.50
N TYR A 277 -13.96 5.21 16.79
CA TYR A 277 -12.85 5.17 17.74
C TYR A 277 -12.30 3.74 17.91
N TYR A 278 -11.01 3.57 17.68
CA TYR A 278 -10.32 2.28 17.71
C TYR A 278 -9.14 2.30 18.70
N PRO A 279 -9.36 1.92 19.97
CA PRO A 279 -8.34 2.07 21.00
C PRO A 279 -7.11 1.18 20.73
N ILE A 280 -5.94 1.76 20.97
CA ILE A 280 -4.66 1.04 20.90
C ILE A 280 -4.42 0.28 22.21
N GLY A 281 -3.71 -0.85 22.13
CA GLY A 281 -3.22 -1.56 23.32
C GLY A 281 -4.25 -2.47 23.99
N ILE A 282 -5.34 -2.81 23.29
CA ILE A 282 -6.31 -3.81 23.75
C ILE A 282 -5.58 -5.14 23.97
N LYS A 283 -5.67 -5.65 25.19
CA LYS A 283 -5.09 -6.94 25.57
C LYS A 283 -6.11 -8.03 25.32
N VAL A 284 -5.68 -9.08 24.63
CA VAL A 284 -6.45 -10.31 24.43
C VAL A 284 -5.90 -11.39 25.34
N THR A 285 -6.76 -11.96 26.17
CA THR A 285 -6.45 -13.06 27.09
C THR A 285 -6.38 -14.40 26.36
N ASP A 286 -5.72 -15.40 26.97
CA ASP A 286 -5.63 -16.76 26.43
C ASP A 286 -6.98 -17.43 26.31
N LYS A 287 -7.89 -17.14 27.24
CA LYS A 287 -9.27 -17.63 27.19
C LYS A 287 -10.03 -17.11 25.97
N GLU A 288 -9.91 -15.81 25.68
CA GLU A 288 -10.55 -15.20 24.51
C GLU A 288 -9.98 -15.76 23.20
N LEU A 289 -8.65 -15.89 23.10
CA LEU A 289 -8.05 -16.46 21.90
C LEU A 289 -8.40 -17.93 21.71
N ALA A 290 -8.49 -18.70 22.79
CA ALA A 290 -8.87 -20.12 22.74
C ALA A 290 -10.33 -20.34 22.31
N SER A 291 -11.22 -19.35 22.48
CA SER A 291 -12.60 -19.44 22.00
C SER A 291 -12.75 -19.12 20.51
N VAL A 292 -11.68 -18.67 19.84
CA VAL A 292 -11.70 -18.45 18.39
C VAL A 292 -11.77 -19.81 17.69
N PRO A 293 -12.77 -20.05 16.81
CA PRO A 293 -12.91 -21.29 16.06
C PRO A 293 -11.90 -21.36 14.89
N ILE A 294 -10.61 -21.36 15.22
CA ILE A 294 -9.50 -21.31 14.26
C ILE A 294 -8.94 -22.71 14.00
N THR A 295 -8.85 -23.08 12.72
CA THR A 295 -8.14 -24.25 12.24
C THR A 295 -6.89 -23.79 11.51
N LYS A 296 -5.71 -24.15 12.03
CA LYS A 296 -4.44 -23.90 11.35
C LYS A 296 -4.28 -24.85 10.18
N HIS A 297 -3.71 -24.39 9.07
CA HIS A 297 -3.35 -25.27 7.96
C HIS A 297 -2.10 -26.09 8.31
N ASP A 298 -1.93 -27.22 7.66
CA ASP A 298 -0.76 -28.10 7.88
C ASP A 298 0.55 -27.42 7.45
N PHE A 299 0.48 -26.58 6.41
CA PHE A 299 1.60 -25.81 5.90
C PHE A 299 1.60 -24.40 6.48
N HIS A 300 2.63 -24.06 7.27
CA HIS A 300 2.76 -22.78 7.98
C HIS A 300 1.47 -22.33 8.68
N GLY A 301 0.94 -23.17 9.58
CA GLY A 301 -0.31 -22.90 10.31
C GLY A 301 -0.32 -21.61 11.14
N GLU A 302 0.84 -21.02 11.39
CA GLU A 302 1.01 -19.67 11.93
C GLU A 302 0.65 -18.55 10.94
N TRP A 303 0.85 -18.77 9.64
CA TRP A 303 0.56 -17.85 8.53
C TRP A 303 -0.72 -18.19 7.77
N ASN A 304 -1.12 -19.46 7.80
CA ASN A 304 -2.24 -19.97 7.01
C ASN A 304 -3.25 -20.62 7.96
N TYR A 305 -4.45 -20.05 8.02
CA TYR A 305 -5.49 -20.54 8.92
C TYR A 305 -6.89 -20.18 8.43
N THR A 306 -7.87 -20.96 8.87
CA THR A 306 -9.29 -20.74 8.58
C THR A 306 -10.05 -20.54 9.88
N ILE A 307 -10.87 -19.50 9.95
CA ILE A 307 -11.78 -19.20 11.06
C ILE A 307 -13.19 -19.55 10.61
N SER A 308 -13.84 -20.46 11.34
CA SER A 308 -15.23 -20.86 11.04
C SER A 308 -16.25 -19.90 11.69
N PRO A 309 -17.47 -19.76 11.13
CA PRO A 309 -18.50 -18.88 11.68
C PRO A 309 -19.06 -19.38 13.03
N THR A 310 -18.97 -20.68 13.28
CA THR A 310 -19.39 -21.33 14.52
C THR A 310 -18.26 -22.20 15.07
N ALA A 311 -18.22 -22.36 16.40
CA ALA A 311 -17.35 -23.36 17.00
C ALA A 311 -17.77 -24.75 16.52
N ARG A 312 -16.81 -25.54 16.03
CA ARG A 312 -17.05 -26.96 15.73
C ARG A 312 -17.40 -27.66 17.04
N SER A 313 -18.60 -28.22 17.09
CA SER A 313 -19.12 -29.04 18.19
C SER A 313 -18.34 -30.34 18.33
#